data_AF-A0A955S5W4-F1
#
_entry.id   AF-A0A955S5W4-F1
#
_cell.length_a   1.000
_cell.length_b   1.000
_cell.length_c   1.000
_cell.angle_alpha   90.00
_cell.angle_beta   90.00
_cell.angle_gamma   90.00
#
_symmetry.space_group_name_H-M   'P 1'
#
loop_
_entity.id
_entity.type
_entity.pdbx_description
1 polymer ?
#
loop_
_entity_poly.entity_id
_entity_poly.type
_entity_poly.pdbx_seq_one_letter_code
_entity_poly.pdbx_strand_id
1 'polypeptide(L)' 'MNFKNLNLSELSTQELYEWVKDKAYQLYIMRGKRPGSDWEDWFDAEKMLIKELLEK' A
#
# COMPACT_ATOMS: atom_id res chain seq x y z
N MET A 1 -3.93 -6.51 -7.56
CA MET A 1 -5.24 -5.80 -7.53
C MET A 1 -5.01 -4.35 -7.91
N ASN A 2 -5.98 -3.71 -8.56
CA ASN A 2 -5.88 -2.34 -9.05
C ASN A 2 -7.06 -1.53 -8.47
N PHE A 3 -6.79 -0.56 -7.60
CA PHE A 3 -7.84 0.17 -6.86
C PHE A 3 -8.38 1.39 -7.60
N LYS A 4 -7.87 1.68 -8.79
CA LYS A 4 -8.24 2.85 -9.60
C LYS A 4 -9.75 2.99 -9.89
N ASN A 5 -10.54 1.92 -9.70
CA ASN A 5 -11.98 1.92 -9.97
C ASN A 5 -12.85 1.52 -8.77
N LEU A 6 -12.29 1.36 -7.57
CA LEU A 6 -13.04 0.90 -6.38
C LEU A 6 -13.42 2.09 -5.49
N ASN A 7 -14.66 2.08 -4.98
CA ASN A 7 -15.06 3.05 -3.97
C ASN A 7 -14.52 2.63 -2.60
N LEU A 8 -14.02 3.60 -1.83
CA LEU A 8 -13.53 3.40 -0.46
C LEU A 8 -14.59 2.74 0.45
N SER A 9 -15.87 2.99 0.19
CA SER A 9 -16.99 2.40 0.93
C SER A 9 -17.24 0.92 0.61
N GLU A 10 -16.66 0.41 -0.49
CA GLU A 10 -16.81 -0.98 -0.92
C GLU A 10 -15.63 -1.85 -0.47
N LEU A 11 -14.52 -1.23 -0.08
CA LEU A 11 -13.33 -1.94 0.40
C LEU A 11 -13.41 -2.14 1.91
N SER A 12 -13.26 -3.39 2.34
CA SER A 12 -13.10 -3.70 3.75
C SER A 12 -11.75 -3.21 4.26
N THR A 13 -11.68 -2.90 5.56
CA THR A 13 -10.41 -2.57 6.24
C THR A 13 -9.36 -3.67 6.02
N GLN A 14 -9.79 -4.92 5.92
CA GLN A 14 -8.91 -6.06 5.68
C GLN A 14 -8.26 -6.02 4.29
N GLU A 15 -9.02 -5.70 3.24
CA GLU A 15 -8.49 -5.61 1.87
C GLU A 15 -7.50 -4.44 1.73
N LEU A 16 -7.80 -3.31 2.36
CA LEU A 16 -6.89 -2.16 2.39
C LEU A 16 -5.59 -2.52 3.11
N TYR A 17 -5.70 -3.18 4.28
CA TYR A 17 -4.55 -3.66 5.04
C TYR A 17 -3.69 -4.64 4.24
N GLU A 18 -4.31 -5.62 3.57
CA GLU A 18 -3.61 -6.61 2.76
C GLU A 18 -2.84 -5.99 1.60
N TRP A 19 -3.42 -4.99 0.96
CA TRP A 19 -2.74 -4.27 -0.10
C TRP A 19 -1.56 -3.45 0.41
N VAL A 20 -1.73 -2.70 1.50
CA VAL A 20 -0.64 -1.91 2.10
C VAL A 20 0.50 -2.83 2.48
N LYS A 21 0.19 -3.98 3.10
CA LYS A 21 1.16 -5.02 3.45
C LYS A 21 1.92 -5.53 2.23
N ASP A 22 1.23 -5.89 1.14
CA ASP A 22 1.87 -6.37 -0.09
C ASP A 22 2.76 -5.29 -0.72
N LYS A 23 2.30 -4.04 -0.73
CA LYS A 23 3.08 -2.91 -1.27
C LYS A 23 4.30 -2.57 -0.44
N ALA A 24 4.18 -2.56 0.89
CA ALA A 24 5.30 -2.37 1.80
C ALA A 24 6.36 -3.45 1.57
N TYR A 25 5.94 -4.71 1.41
CA TYR A 25 6.85 -5.81 1.12
C TYR A 25 7.56 -5.67 -0.24
N GLN A 26 6.85 -5.19 -1.27
CA GLN A 26 7.46 -4.88 -2.56
C GLN A 26 8.52 -3.76 -2.45
N LEU A 27 8.24 -2.71 -1.68
CA LEU A 27 9.21 -1.62 -1.42
C LEU A 27 10.47 -2.14 -0.72
N TYR A 28 10.30 -2.99 0.30
CA TYR A 28 11.41 -3.67 0.97
C TYR A 28 12.28 -4.47 -0.01
N ILE A 29 11.66 -5.24 -0.92
CA ILE A 29 12.39 -5.98 -1.96
C ILE A 29 13.13 -5.02 -2.90
N MET A 30 12.46 -3.98 -3.41
CA MET A 30 13.04 -3.02 -4.35
C MET A 30 14.24 -2.26 -3.76
N ARG A 31 14.22 -2.01 -2.45
CA ARG A 31 15.33 -1.37 -1.71
C ARG A 31 16.48 -2.33 -1.40
N GLY A 32 16.42 -3.58 -1.88
CA GLY A 32 17.48 -4.57 -1.69
C GLY A 32 17.37 -5.35 -0.39
N LYS A 33 16.16 -5.49 0.17
CA LYS A 33 15.87 -6.27 1.38
C LYS A 33 16.63 -5.77 2.62
N ARG A 34 16.91 -4.47 2.69
CA ARG A 34 17.61 -3.86 3.81
C ARG A 34 16.69 -3.83 5.04
N PRO A 35 17.06 -4.46 6.16
CA PRO A 35 16.25 -4.44 7.37
C PRO A 35 16.24 -3.06 8.03
N GLY A 36 15.18 -2.78 8.80
CA GLY A 36 15.06 -1.54 9.59
C GLY A 36 14.38 -0.38 8.85
N SER A 37 13.67 -0.66 7.76
CA SER A 37 12.86 0.33 7.02
C SER A 37 11.39 -0.07 6.92
N ASP A 38 10.95 -1.03 7.74
CA ASP A 38 9.62 -1.63 7.65
C ASP A 38 8.50 -0.60 7.86
N TRP A 39 8.71 0.36 8.77
CA TRP A 39 7.73 1.43 9.03
C TRP A 39 7.69 2.46 7.91
N GLU A 40 8.85 2.79 7.34
CA GLU A 40 8.95 3.67 6.18
C GLU A 40 8.32 3.04 4.94
N ASP A 41 8.57 1.76 4.70
CA ASP A 41 7.98 1.00 3.58
C ASP A 41 6.46 0.89 3.75
N TRP A 42 5.98 0.68 4.97
CA TRP A 42 4.56 0.71 5.28
C TRP A 42 3.93 2.08 5.02
N PHE A 43 4.55 3.14 5.53
CA PHE A 43 4.04 4.50 5.39
C PHE A 43 4.05 4.97 3.92
N ASP A 44 5.07 4.59 3.15
CA ASP A 44 5.14 4.87 1.72
C ASP A 44 4.06 4.10 0.94
N ALA A 45 3.76 2.86 1.33
CA ALA A 45 2.64 2.11 0.77
C ALA A 45 1.28 2.79 1.08
N GLU A 46 1.04 3.25 2.31
CA GLU A 46 -0.19 3.97 2.66
C GLU A 46 -0.38 5.26 1.82
N LYS A 47 0.70 6.03 1.60
CA LYS A 47 0.65 7.20 0.72
C LYS A 47 0.26 6.84 -0.71
N MET A 48 0.80 5.74 -1.23
CA MET A 48 0.45 5.24 -2.56
C MET A 48 -1.03 4.88 -2.65
N LEU A 49 -1.57 4.20 -1.63
CA LEU A 49 -2.99 3.86 -1.56
C LEU A 49 -3.88 5.11 -1.58
N ILE A 50 -3.55 6.08 -0.71
CA ILE A 50 -4.28 7.36 -0.63
C ILE A 50 -4.25 8.08 -1.97
N LYS A 51 -3.09 8.12 -2.63
CA LYS A 51 -2.94 8.72 -3.95
C LYS A 51 -3.81 8.03 -5.00
N GLU A 52 -3.81 6.69 -5.05
CA GLU A 52 -4.65 5.92 -5.97
C GLU A 52 -6.15 6.14 -5.74
N LEU A 53 -6.57 6.40 -4.49
CA LEU A 53 -7.97 6.62 -4.13
C LEU A 53 -8.45 8.06 -4.37
N LEU A 54 -7.55 9.05 -4.24
CA LEU A 54 -7.87 10.48 -4.37
C LEU A 54 -7.66 11.01 -5.79
N GLU A 55 -6.67 10.52 -6.53
CA GLU A 55 -6.38 10.96 -7.91
C GLU A 55 -7.21 10.18 -8.96
N LYS A 56 -8.50 9.95 -8.70
CA LYS A 56 -9.43 9.32 -9.65
C LYS A 56 -9.45 10.01 -11.02
#